data_AF-A0A3E0D4S1-F1
#
_entry.id   AF-A0A3E0D4S1-F1
#
_cell.length_a   1.000
_cell.length_b   1.000
_cell.length_c   1.000
_cell.angle_alpha   90.00
_cell.angle_beta   90.00
_cell.angle_gamma   90.00
#
_symmetry.space_group_name_H-M   'P 1'
#
loop_
_entity.id
_entity.type
_entity.pdbx_description
1 polymer ?
#
loop_
_entity_poly.entity_id
_entity_poly.type
_entity_poly.pdbx_seq_one_letter_code
_entity_poly.pdbx_strand_id
1 'polypeptide(L)'
;MMRKDIKVIDSKVLILGFTFKEACLPKAGLPVRRNARKEDPDVRNTRVIDIYNELKSFDMDVCVYDHWANAAEVKHEYGIDIINDGAKPVLEPIL
;
A
#
# COMPACT_ATOMS: atom_id res chain seq x y z
N MET A 1 -20.41 -10.03 0.38
CA MET A 1 -21.69 -9.88 -0.37
C MET A 1 -22.07 -8.42 -0.39
N MET A 2 -22.04 -7.76 -1.57
CA MET A 2 -22.41 -6.35 -1.70
C MET A 2 -23.94 -6.17 -1.64
N ARG A 3 -24.40 -5.04 -1.08
CA ARG A 3 -25.84 -4.70 -1.08
C ARG A 3 -26.25 -4.32 -2.49
N LYS A 4 -27.42 -4.82 -2.93
CA LYS A 4 -27.88 -4.84 -4.33
C LYS A 4 -28.04 -3.48 -5.03
N ASP A 5 -27.93 -2.36 -4.32
CA ASP A 5 -28.23 -1.02 -4.86
C ASP A 5 -27.08 -0.01 -4.74
N ILE A 6 -25.86 -0.43 -4.42
CA ILE A 6 -24.68 0.47 -4.39
C ILE A 6 -23.81 0.20 -5.61
N LYS A 7 -23.79 1.14 -6.57
CA LYS A 7 -22.88 1.08 -7.71
C LYS A 7 -21.46 1.41 -7.22
N VAL A 8 -20.58 0.41 -7.24
CA VAL A 8 -19.16 0.53 -6.89
C VAL A 8 -18.22 0.55 -8.10
N ILE A 9 -18.75 0.19 -9.28
CA ILE A 9 -18.03 0.25 -10.55
C ILE A 9 -17.54 1.68 -10.79
N ASP A 10 -16.29 1.83 -11.23
CA ASP A 10 -15.58 3.10 -11.45
C ASP A 10 -15.32 3.92 -10.18
N SER A 11 -15.61 3.37 -8.99
CA SER A 11 -15.27 4.04 -7.74
C SER A 11 -13.77 4.06 -7.56
N LYS A 12 -13.25 5.20 -7.10
CA LYS A 12 -11.84 5.33 -6.74
C LYS A 12 -11.61 4.90 -5.31
N VAL A 13 -10.57 4.12 -5.10
CA VAL A 13 -10.17 3.63 -3.79
C VAL A 13 -8.71 3.96 -3.57
N LEU A 14 -8.40 4.54 -2.42
CA LEU A 14 -7.03 4.76 -1.98
C LEU A 14 -6.72 3.79 -0.83
N ILE A 15 -5.76 2.91 -1.03
CA ILE A 15 -5.17 2.10 0.02
C ILE A 15 -3.99 2.88 0.59
N LEU A 16 -4.07 3.21 1.88
CA LEU A 16 -2.99 3.85 2.63
C LEU A 16 -2.24 2.78 3.41
N GLY A 17 -0.99 2.55 3.03
CA GLY A 17 -0.13 1.50 3.59
C GLY A 17 -0.13 0.24 2.73
N PHE A 18 1.07 -0.27 2.46
CA PHE A 18 1.33 -1.50 1.71
C PHE A 18 2.27 -2.43 2.49
N THR A 19 3.16 -1.88 3.29
CA THR A 19 4.14 -2.60 4.10
C THR A 19 3.49 -3.32 5.29
N PHE A 20 3.98 -4.52 5.59
CA PHE A 20 3.39 -5.38 6.63
C PHE A 20 3.70 -4.93 8.07
N LYS A 21 4.74 -4.11 8.25
CA LYS A 21 5.24 -3.69 9.57
C LYS A 21 5.38 -2.17 9.60
N GLU A 22 4.63 -1.53 10.48
CA GLU A 22 4.86 -0.14 10.86
C GLU A 22 6.32 0.00 11.33
N ALA A 23 7.05 1.01 10.87
CA ALA A 23 8.43 1.19 11.27
C ALA A 23 8.50 1.25 12.78
N CYS A 24 9.27 0.31 13.31
CA CYS A 24 9.93 0.48 14.57
C CYS A 24 10.99 1.57 14.37
N LEU A 25 10.59 2.84 14.39
CA LEU A 25 11.54 3.93 14.57
C LEU A 25 12.34 3.62 15.84
N PRO A 26 13.67 3.84 15.86
CA PRO A 26 14.41 3.81 17.11
C PRO A 26 13.73 4.79 18.05
N LYS A 27 13.15 4.32 19.16
CA LYS A 27 12.72 5.23 20.23
C LYS A 27 13.95 6.04 20.63
N ALA A 28 13.89 7.36 20.48
CA ALA A 28 14.99 8.24 20.86
C ALA A 28 15.40 7.92 22.30
N GLY A 29 16.66 7.51 22.50
CA GLY A 29 17.21 7.12 23.80
C GLY A 29 17.24 5.62 24.12
N LEU A 30 16.82 4.72 23.23
CA LEU A 30 17.06 3.28 23.40
C LEU A 30 18.40 2.84 22.76
N PRO A 31 19.20 1.97 23.41
CA PRO A 31 20.41 1.44 22.81
C PRO A 31 20.06 0.63 21.56
N VAL A 32 20.65 1.02 20.42
CA VAL A 32 20.60 0.26 19.18
C VAL A 32 21.19 -1.11 19.47
N ARG A 33 20.35 -2.16 19.49
CA ARG A 33 20.85 -3.52 19.64
C ARG A 33 21.83 -3.78 18.50
N ARG A 34 23.01 -4.31 18.84
CA ARG A 34 24.11 -4.61 17.91
C ARG A 34 23.71 -5.50 16.70
N ASN A 35 22.54 -6.15 16.80
CA ASN A 35 21.92 -7.00 15.78
C ASN A 35 20.53 -6.48 15.33
N ALA A 36 20.21 -5.20 15.52
CA ALA A 36 19.05 -4.62 14.86
C ALA A 36 19.32 -4.68 13.36
N ARG A 37 18.72 -5.66 12.67
CA ARG A 37 18.64 -5.61 11.21
C ARG A 37 18.06 -4.24 10.89
N LYS A 38 18.61 -3.57 9.89
CA LYS A 38 17.88 -2.50 9.21
C LYS A 38 16.53 -3.13 8.86
N GLU A 39 15.49 -2.76 9.59
CA GLU A 39 14.14 -3.28 9.36
C GLU A 39 13.71 -2.61 8.05
N ASP A 40 14.09 -3.26 6.95
CA ASP A 40 13.67 -2.90 5.61
C ASP A 40 12.14 -3.06 5.58
N PRO A 41 11.37 -2.07 5.11
CA PRO A 41 9.93 -2.18 4.93
C PRO A 41 9.60 -3.39 4.04
N ASP A 42 9.38 -4.55 4.67
CA ASP A 42 9.19 -5.81 3.96
C ASP A 42 7.82 -5.81 3.29
N VAL A 43 7.84 -5.73 1.97
CA VAL A 43 6.64 -5.76 1.13
C VAL A 43 6.26 -7.18 0.74
N ARG A 44 7.17 -8.17 0.80
CA ARG A 44 7.04 -9.51 0.16
C ARG A 44 6.02 -10.44 0.79
N ASN A 45 5.52 -10.12 1.98
CA ASN A 45 4.51 -10.92 2.68
C ASN A 45 3.29 -10.09 3.09
N THR A 46 2.95 -9.07 2.31
CA THR A 46 1.77 -8.26 2.59
C THR A 46 0.50 -8.94 2.08
N ARG A 47 -0.56 -8.93 2.90
CA ARG A 47 -1.93 -9.32 2.47
C ARG A 47 -2.67 -8.18 1.79
N VAL A 48 -2.05 -7.00 1.71
CA VAL A 48 -2.64 -5.84 1.02
C VAL A 48 -2.85 -6.14 -0.46
N ILE A 49 -2.03 -7.00 -1.06
CA ILE A 49 -2.20 -7.43 -2.45
C ILE A 49 -3.52 -8.17 -2.68
N ASP A 50 -3.98 -8.98 -1.72
CA ASP A 50 -5.25 -9.70 -1.83
C ASP A 50 -6.42 -8.71 -1.86
N ILE A 51 -6.37 -7.68 -1.01
CA ILE A 51 -7.35 -6.60 -0.95
C ILE A 51 -7.33 -5.78 -2.25
N TYR A 52 -6.14 -5.44 -2.75
CA TYR A 52 -5.98 -4.72 -4.01
C TYR A 52 -6.62 -5.50 -5.17
N ASN A 53 -6.33 -6.80 -5.27
CA ASN A 53 -6.86 -7.66 -6.33
C ASN A 53 -8.38 -7.83 -6.22
N GLU A 54 -8.91 -8.00 -5.01
CA GLU A 54 -10.36 -8.10 -4.81
C GLU A 54 -11.07 -6.80 -5.20
N LEU A 55 -10.54 -5.64 -4.82
CA LEU A 55 -11.10 -4.34 -5.23
C LEU A 55 -11.00 -4.13 -6.75
N LYS A 56 -9.87 -4.48 -7.37
CA LYS A 56 -9.71 -4.43 -8.84
C LYS A 56 -10.67 -5.39 -9.55
N SER A 57 -11.03 -6.52 -8.95
CA SER A 57 -12.01 -7.46 -9.52
C SER A 57 -13.44 -6.91 -9.59
N PHE A 58 -13.73 -5.83 -8.85
CA PHE A 58 -15.01 -5.11 -8.88
C PHE A 58 -14.99 -3.90 -9.84
N ASP A 59 -14.03 -3.83 -10.76
CA ASP A 59 -13.84 -2.70 -11.69
C ASP A 59 -13.70 -1.35 -10.96
N MET A 60 -13.00 -1.36 -9.82
CA MET A 60 -12.69 -0.14 -9.06
C MET A 60 -11.32 0.42 -9.47
N ASP A 61 -11.19 1.75 -9.42
CA ASP A 61 -9.92 2.42 -9.62
C ASP A 61 -9.12 2.48 -8.31
N VAL A 62 -8.30 1.44 -8.08
CA VAL A 62 -7.50 1.30 -6.85
C VAL A 62 -6.12 1.91 -7.02
N CYS A 63 -5.80 2.85 -6.14
CA CYS A 63 -4.48 3.46 -5.95
C CYS A 63 -3.90 3.03 -4.60
N VAL A 64 -2.60 2.80 -4.54
CA VAL A 64 -1.88 2.44 -3.31
C VAL A 64 -0.84 3.49 -3.01
N TYR A 65 -0.82 3.98 -1.77
CA TYR A 65 0.18 4.91 -1.28
C TYR A 65 0.84 4.36 -0.01
N ASP A 66 2.18 4.28 0.00
CA ASP A 66 2.97 3.96 1.18
C ASP A 66 4.32 4.68 1.08
N HIS A 67 4.62 5.54 2.06
CA HIS A 67 5.82 6.37 2.07
C HIS A 67 7.10 5.61 2.46
N TRP A 68 6.99 4.36 2.92
CA TRP A 68 8.11 3.49 3.23
C TRP A 68 8.29 2.37 2.21
N ALA A 69 7.27 2.01 1.46
CA ALA A 69 7.40 1.01 0.42
C ALA A 69 8.32 1.48 -0.73
N ASN A 70 9.17 0.57 -1.21
CA ASN A 70 9.93 0.79 -2.43
C ASN A 70 9.08 0.43 -3.66
N ALA A 71 8.71 1.42 -4.46
CA ALA A 71 7.88 1.20 -5.65
C ALA A 71 8.47 0.20 -6.65
N ALA A 72 9.80 0.17 -6.83
CA ALA A 72 10.45 -0.76 -7.73
C ALA A 72 10.36 -2.21 -7.22
N GLU A 73 10.47 -2.41 -5.90
CA GLU A 73 10.35 -3.73 -5.29
C GLU A 73 8.91 -4.24 -5.35
N VAL A 74 7.93 -3.38 -5.06
CA VAL A 74 6.51 -3.74 -5.16
C VAL A 74 6.13 -4.10 -6.60
N LYS A 75 6.63 -3.35 -7.59
CA LYS A 75 6.41 -3.66 -9.01
C LYS A 75 7.06 -4.98 -9.42
N HIS A 76 8.26 -5.27 -8.91
CA HIS A 76 8.95 -6.53 -9.19
C HIS A 76 8.22 -7.73 -8.57
N GLU A 77 7.77 -7.61 -7.32
CA GLU A 77 7.19 -8.73 -6.57
C GLU A 77 5.72 -8.98 -6.92
N TYR A 78 4.94 -7.92 -7.13
CA TYR A 78 3.48 -7.99 -7.29
C TYR A 78 2.95 -7.46 -8.62
N GLY A 79 3.78 -6.83 -9.44
CA GLY A 79 3.37 -6.28 -10.74
C GLY A 79 2.47 -5.05 -10.65
N ILE A 80 2.36 -4.41 -9.49
CA ILE A 80 1.52 -3.22 -9.28
C ILE A 80 2.38 -1.97 -9.14
N ASP A 81 1.85 -0.83 -9.60
CA ASP A 81 2.44 0.47 -9.38
C ASP A 81 1.88 1.10 -8.10
N ILE A 82 2.76 1.69 -7.28
CA ILE A 82 2.41 2.36 -6.02
C ILE A 82 3.02 3.76 -5.96
N ILE A 83 2.45 4.62 -5.11
CA ILE A 83 2.92 5.98 -4.90
C ILE A 83 3.67 6.06 -3.57
N ASN A 84 4.92 6.54 -3.59
CA ASN A 84 5.77 6.65 -2.39
C ASN A 84 6.49 8.01 -2.23
N ASP A 85 6.45 8.89 -3.23
CA ASP A 85 7.25 10.13 -3.29
C ASP A 85 6.70 11.34 -2.49
N GLY A 86 5.82 11.12 -1.50
CA GLY A 86 5.22 12.21 -0.71
C GLY A 86 4.28 13.14 -1.50
N ALA A 87 4.17 12.94 -2.81
CA ALA A 87 3.15 13.55 -3.65
C ALA A 87 1.78 12.99 -3.25
N LYS A 88 0.79 13.89 -3.09
CA LYS A 88 -0.59 13.45 -2.84
C LYS A 88 -1.04 12.57 -4.02
N PRO A 89 -1.61 11.39 -3.77
CA PRO A 89 -2.23 10.59 -4.82
C PRO A 89 -3.27 11.46 -5.54
N VAL A 90 -3.01 11.80 -6.81
CA VAL A 90 -3.96 12.54 -7.64
C VAL A 90 -4.92 11.53 -8.23
N LEU A 91 -6.10 11.41 -7.65
CA LEU A 91 -7.18 10.62 -8.21
C LEU A 91 -7.97 11.50 -9.20
N GLU A 92 -7.76 11.34 -10.51
CA GLU A 92 -8.39 12.18 -11.55
C GLU A 92 -9.92 12.18 -11.48
N PRO A 93 -10.62 13.29 -11.19
CA PRO A 93 -12.07 13.32 -10.91
C PRO A 93 -12.89 12.50 -11.92
N ILE A 94 -13.87 11.73 -11.40
CA ILE A 94 -14.80 10.96 -12.24
C ILE A 94 -15.63 11.99 -13.01
N LEU A 95 -15.59 11.93 -14.34
CA LEU A 95 -16.38 12.78 -15.26
C LEU A 95 -17.88 12.51 -15.11
#